data_AF-A0A3S3R802-F1
#
_entry.id   AF-A0A3S3R802-F1
#
_cell.length_a   1.000
_cell.length_b   1.000
_cell.length_c   1.000
_cell.angle_alpha   90.00
_cell.angle_beta   90.00
_cell.angle_gamma   90.00
#
_symmetry.space_group_name_H-M   'P 1'
#
loop_
_entity.id
_entity.type
_entity.pdbx_description
1 polymer ?
#
loop_
_entity_poly.entity_id
_entity_poly.type
_entity_poly.pdbx_seq_one_letter_code
_entity_poly.pdbx_strand_id
1 'polypeptide(L)'
;YVAGVEVSDFSEVPKEFFRVRVPAQKYAVFSHREHISTIRRTVNTIWNKWLPASGHEVADAPEFERYGPEFDPRSGNGGLEIWIPVKG
;
A
#
# COMPACT_ATOMS: atom_id res chain seq x y z
N TYR A 1 -2.24 10.61 3.67
CA TYR A 1 -1.08 9.71 3.61
C TYR A 1 -0.48 9.63 5.01
N VAL A 2 -0.16 8.42 5.48
CA VAL A 2 0.50 8.16 6.77
C VAL A 2 1.60 7.13 6.51
N ALA A 3 2.80 7.37 7.03
CA ALA A 3 3.87 6.37 7.07
C ALA A 3 3.95 5.81 8.49
N GLY A 4 4.05 4.49 8.61
CA GLY A 4 4.07 3.81 9.90
C GLY A 4 4.50 2.36 9.77
N VAL A 5 4.53 1.67 10.90
CA VAL A 5 4.85 0.25 11.00
C VAL A 5 3.70 -0.49 11.65
N GLU A 6 3.52 -1.75 11.28
CA GLU A 6 2.58 -2.64 11.95
C GLU A 6 3.06 -2.89 13.38
N VAL A 7 2.12 -2.84 14.32
CA VAL A 7 2.33 -3.13 15.74
C VAL A 7 1.23 -4.08 16.22
N SER A 8 1.53 -4.93 17.19
CA SER A 8 0.54 -5.84 17.79
C SER A 8 -0.57 -5.10 18.53
N ASP A 9 -0.25 -3.96 19.13
CA ASP A 9 -1.17 -3.09 19.86
C ASP A 9 -0.63 -1.65 20.00
N PHE A 10 -1.41 -0.76 20.63
CA PHE A 10 -1.07 0.67 20.76
C PHE A 10 -0.55 1.07 22.15
N SER A 11 -0.18 0.11 23.01
CA SER A 11 0.19 0.40 24.40
C SER A 11 1.48 1.21 24.51
N GLU A 12 2.47 0.94 23.67
CA GLU A 12 3.80 1.59 23.69
C GLU A 12 3.96 2.70 22.64
N VAL A 13 2.88 3.12 21.97
CA VAL A 13 2.97 4.15 20.92
C VAL A 13 3.16 5.54 21.57
N PRO A 14 4.28 6.24 21.29
CA PRO A 14 4.54 7.57 21.83
C PRO A 14 3.44 8.57 21.41
N LYS A 15 3.19 9.58 22.23
CA LYS A 15 2.03 10.49 22.10
C LYS A 15 2.08 11.35 20.84
N GLU A 16 3.26 11.54 20.28
CA GLU A 16 3.51 12.28 19.04
C GLU A 16 3.11 11.51 17.78
N PHE A 17 2.91 10.19 17.86
CA PHE A 17 2.50 9.37 16.74
C PHE A 17 0.98 9.22 16.67
N PHE A 18 0.48 9.12 15.44
CA PHE A 18 -0.89 8.72 15.17
C PHE A 18 -1.03 7.20 15.27
N ARG A 19 -2.23 6.76 15.66
CA ARG A 19 -2.62 5.35 15.68
C ARG A 19 -3.66 5.14 14.60
N VAL A 20 -3.42 4.18 13.71
CA VAL A 20 -4.32 3.88 12.60
C VAL A 20 -4.65 2.39 12.63
N ARG A 21 -5.94 2.06 12.52
CA ARG A 21 -6.38 0.68 12.28
C ARG A 21 -6.74 0.54 10.81
N VAL A 22 -6.10 -0.39 10.12
CA VAL A 22 -6.50 -0.81 8.78
C VAL A 22 -7.47 -1.98 8.95
N PRO A 23 -8.77 -1.83 8.62
CA PRO A 23 -9.72 -2.92 8.76
C PRO A 23 -9.38 -4.06 7.79
N ALA A 24 -9.75 -5.29 8.16
CA ALA A 24 -9.62 -6.43 7.26
C ALA A 24 -10.49 -6.21 6.01
N GLN A 25 -9.90 -6.39 4.83
CA GLN A 25 -10.56 -6.18 3.55
C GLN A 25 -9.97 -7.15 2.50
N LYS A 26 -10.70 -7.37 1.41
CA LYS A 26 -10.19 -8.06 0.22
C LYS A 26 -9.37 -7.07 -0.62
N TYR A 27 -8.17 -7.48 -1.03
CA TYR A 27 -7.25 -6.61 -1.77
C TYR A 27 -6.84 -7.22 -3.10
N ALA A 28 -6.73 -6.39 -4.13
CA ALA A 28 -5.90 -6.66 -5.29
C ALA A 28 -4.48 -6.15 -4.99
N VAL A 29 -3.48 -7.03 -5.14
CA VAL A 29 -2.09 -6.75 -4.74
C VAL A 29 -1.21 -6.70 -5.99
N PHE A 30 -0.45 -5.60 -6.14
CA PHE A 30 0.44 -5.38 -7.28
C PHE A 30 1.87 -5.20 -6.80
N SER A 31 2.79 -6.02 -7.31
CA SER A 31 4.22 -5.87 -7.02
C SER A 31 4.85 -4.81 -7.94
N HIS A 32 5.44 -3.78 -7.34
CA HIS A 32 6.30 -2.82 -8.02
C HIS A 32 7.76 -3.16 -7.72
N ARG A 33 8.49 -3.67 -8.71
CA ARG A 33 9.89 -4.15 -8.54
C ARG A 33 10.95 -3.17 -9.03
N GLU A 34 10.53 -2.08 -9.67
CA GLU A 34 11.43 -1.06 -10.17
C GLU A 34 11.81 -0.06 -9.07
N HIS A 35 12.67 0.90 -9.40
CA HIS A 35 13.05 1.96 -8.48
C HIS A 35 11.82 2.79 -8.05
N ILE A 36 11.72 3.10 -6.76
CA ILE A 36 10.57 3.78 -6.12
C ILE A 36 10.13 5.05 -6.83
N SER A 37 11.04 5.80 -7.44
CA SER A 37 10.71 7.02 -8.22
C SER A 37 9.73 6.77 -9.37
N THR A 38 9.56 5.51 -9.78
CA THR A 38 8.67 5.11 -10.87
C THR A 38 7.31 4.60 -10.40
N ILE A 39 7.05 4.53 -9.09
CA ILE A 39 5.79 4.03 -8.51
C ILE A 39 4.55 4.70 -9.10
N ARG A 40 4.62 6.01 -9.38
CA ARG A 40 3.52 6.78 -9.98
C ARG A 40 3.04 6.18 -11.31
N ARG A 41 3.94 5.60 -12.11
CA ARG A 41 3.59 4.92 -13.37
C ARG A 41 2.76 3.67 -13.09
N THR A 42 3.15 2.87 -12.09
CA THR A 42 2.42 1.67 -11.69
C THR A 42 1.05 2.03 -11.15
N VAL A 43 0.96 2.98 -10.22
CA VAL A 43 -0.32 3.48 -9.67
C VAL A 43 -1.23 3.99 -10.79
N ASN A 44 -0.71 4.81 -11.71
CA ASN A 44 -1.50 5.30 -12.84
C ASN A 44 -2.02 4.16 -13.73
N THR A 45 -1.20 3.13 -13.96
CA THR A 45 -1.58 1.96 -14.76
C THR A 45 -2.67 1.14 -14.06
N ILE A 46 -2.58 0.97 -12.74
CA ILE A 46 -3.59 0.29 -11.94
C ILE A 46 -4.93 1.02 -12.07
N TRP A 47 -4.95 2.32 -11.79
CA TRP A 47 -6.19 3.10 -11.73
C TRP A 47 -6.82 3.38 -13.10
N ASN A 48 -6.01 3.64 -14.14
CA ASN A 48 -6.54 4.08 -15.43
C ASN A 48 -6.62 2.97 -16.49
N LYS A 49 -6.00 1.81 -16.25
CA LYS A 49 -6.03 0.69 -17.22
C LYS A 49 -6.55 -0.59 -16.59
N TRP A 50 -5.92 -1.05 -15.51
CA TRP A 50 -6.31 -2.33 -14.91
C TRP A 50 -7.68 -2.26 -14.28
N LEU A 51 -7.94 -1.28 -13.39
CA LEU A 51 -9.18 -1.21 -12.62
C LEU A 51 -10.42 -1.15 -13.52
N PRO A 52 -10.51 -0.26 -14.54
CA PRO A 52 -11.65 -0.22 -15.45
C PRO A 52 -11.87 -1.52 -16.23
N ALA A 53 -10.81 -2.28 -16.50
CA ALA A 53 -10.87 -3.55 -17.25
C ALA A 53 -11.04 -4.79 -16.35
N SER A 54 -10.84 -4.64 -15.05
CA SER A 54 -10.73 -5.77 -14.10
C SER A 54 -12.08 -6.39 -13.71
N GLY A 55 -13.18 -5.65 -13.86
CA GLY A 55 -14.48 -6.02 -13.32
C GLY A 55 -14.59 -5.91 -11.79
N HIS A 56 -13.53 -5.43 -11.10
CA HIS A 56 -13.58 -5.15 -9.67
C HIS A 56 -14.12 -3.75 -9.39
N GLU A 57 -14.88 -3.64 -8.31
CA GLU A 57 -15.22 -2.36 -7.69
C GLU A 57 -14.32 -2.09 -6.49
N VAL A 58 -13.88 -0.84 -6.34
CA VAL A 58 -13.10 -0.40 -5.18
C VAL A 58 -14.00 -0.37 -3.94
N ALA A 59 -13.50 -0.90 -2.83
CA ALA A 59 -14.19 -0.80 -1.54
C ALA A 59 -13.86 0.52 -0.84
N ASP A 60 -14.78 1.01 -0.01
CA ASP A 60 -14.55 2.18 0.86
C ASP A 60 -13.66 1.78 2.05
N ALA A 61 -12.38 1.60 1.76
CA ALA A 61 -11.35 1.21 2.69
C ALA A 61 -9.99 1.84 2.27
N PRO A 62 -8.99 1.88 3.17
CA PRO A 62 -7.69 2.43 2.82
C PRO A 62 -6.95 1.55 1.79
N GLU A 63 -6.44 2.18 0.74
CA GLU A 63 -5.30 1.65 -0.02
C GLU A 63 -3.99 1.95 0.71
N PHE A 64 -2.99 1.11 0.53
CA PHE A 64 -1.68 1.33 1.13
C PHE A 64 -0.54 0.69 0.33
N GLU A 65 0.65 1.19 0.60
CA GLU A 65 1.93 0.66 0.10
C GLU A 65 2.55 -0.20 1.22
N ARG A 66 2.97 -1.42 0.88
CA ARG A 66 3.70 -2.30 1.80
C ARG A 66 5.13 -2.44 1.33
N TYR A 67 6.05 -1.94 2.16
CA TYR A 67 7.49 -2.04 1.95
C TYR A 67 8.01 -3.26 2.70
N GLY A 68 8.51 -4.26 1.96
CA GLY A 68 9.07 -5.48 2.53
C GLY A 68 10.50 -5.28 3.04
N PRO A 69 11.09 -6.32 3.69
CA PRO A 69 12.47 -6.27 4.20
C PRO A 69 13.53 -6.07 3.09
N GLU A 70 13.17 -6.36 1.83
CA GLU A 70 14.05 -6.18 0.68
C GLU A 70 14.18 -4.71 0.25
N PHE A 71 13.26 -3.84 0.67
CA PHE A 71 13.29 -2.43 0.28
C PHE A 71 14.42 -1.67 0.99
N ASP A 72 15.32 -1.09 0.20
CA ASP A 72 16.35 -0.20 0.70
C ASP A 72 15.94 1.27 0.50
N PRO A 73 15.61 2.00 1.58
CA PRO A 73 15.19 3.39 1.49
C PRO A 73 16.31 4.35 1.07
N ARG A 74 17.59 3.94 1.16
CA ARG A 74 18.72 4.77 0.74
C ARG A 74 18.91 4.74 -0.77
N SER A 75 18.79 3.56 -1.38
CA SER A 75 18.93 3.40 -2.83
C SER A 75 17.61 3.47 -3.59
N GLY A 76 16.46 3.37 -2.91
CA GLY A 76 15.14 3.36 -3.53
C GLY A 76 14.80 2.08 -4.30
N ASN A 77 15.58 1.01 -4.10
CA ASN A 77 15.42 -0.29 -4.75
C ASN A 77 14.88 -1.35 -3.78
N GLY A 78 14.58 -2.55 -4.29
CA GLY A 78 14.05 -3.67 -3.51
C GLY A 78 12.54 -3.86 -3.64
N GLY A 79 11.85 -2.86 -4.19
CA GLY A 79 10.44 -2.93 -4.55
C GLY A 79 9.47 -2.83 -3.36
N LEU A 80 8.18 -2.82 -3.68
CA LEU A 80 7.07 -2.74 -2.73
C LEU A 80 5.80 -3.34 -3.33
N GLU A 81 4.77 -3.48 -2.51
CA GLU A 81 3.44 -3.88 -2.96
C GLU A 81 2.45 -2.72 -2.83
N ILE A 82 1.56 -2.58 -3.82
CA ILE A 82 0.44 -1.65 -3.79
C ILE A 82 -0.82 -2.47 -3.55
N TRP A 83 -1.53 -2.16 -2.47
CA TRP A 83 -2.71 -2.89 -2.01
C TRP A 83 -3.96 -2.04 -2.26
N ILE A 84 -4.77 -2.43 -3.26
CA ILE A 84 -6.01 -1.74 -3.61
C ILE A 84 -7.20 -2.51 -3.04
N PRO A 85 -8.02 -1.90 -2.17
CA PRO A 85 -9.17 -2.58 -1.57
C PRO A 85 -10.26 -2.77 -2.62
N VAL A 86 -10.76 -3.99 -2.75
CA VAL A 86 -11.85 -4.33 -3.67
C VAL A 86 -13.04 -4.88 -2.90
N LYS A 87 -14.24 -4.71 -3.45
CA LYS A 87 -15.45 -5.31 -2.89
C LYS A 87 -15.36 -6.83 -2.94
N GLY A 88 -15.87 -7.44 -1.87
CA GLY A 88 -15.85 -8.89 -1.60
C GLY A 88 -16.78 -9.65 -2.51
#